data_AF-A0A099S2E4-F1
#
_entry.id   AF-A0A099S2E4-F1
#
_cell.length_a   1.000
_cell.length_b   1.000
_cell.length_c   1.000
_cell.angle_alpha   90.00
_cell.angle_beta   90.00
_cell.angle_gamma   90.00
#
_symmetry.space_group_name_H-M   'P 1'
#
loop_
_entity.id
_entity.type
_entity.pdbx_description
1 polymer ?
#
loop_
_entity_poly.entity_id
_entity_poly.type
_entity_poly.pdbx_seq_one_letter_code
_entity_poly.pdbx_strand_id
1 'polypeptide(L)'
;MARPKIVSLTEAVGQIKDGDMLTFGGFTVWRRPMAAIYELIRQKKRNLHLVEVNGGTHDDMLVGAGCVGIWESSWCGHELYGKFGSNLARKIEKGEILYEDWAHIHILNRLTAGSKGLPFLPTYAAMGSDMLNPENDNLGKAGLRDGSNPHIGKLKYAMYQEPFTNSEIVLVPAANPDWCITHVQMVGAEGTVRVDGLKFSDQEVIKASKHNIIIAEQVVPEEYLRREPTRNMIGGYLVDYIVEQPWGAHPTGLYGVHEPDGEFISNFFKATRTQEGFDQWAEEWIFGVKDFQEYLSKLGITRLESLKANPALGYSSTMKRGSR
;
A
#
# COMPACT_ATOMS: atom_id res chain seq x y z
N MET A 1 -23.77 -10.88 9.22
CA MET A 1 -22.68 -10.18 8.50
C MET A 1 -22.66 -10.71 7.08
N ALA A 2 -22.44 -9.84 6.08
CA ALA A 2 -22.29 -10.30 4.71
C ALA A 2 -21.00 -11.13 4.60
N ARG A 3 -21.03 -12.20 3.79
CA ARG A 3 -19.82 -12.96 3.45
C ARG A 3 -19.05 -12.20 2.36
N PRO A 4 -17.71 -12.29 2.34
CA PRO A 4 -16.92 -11.72 1.25
C PRO A 4 -17.33 -12.32 -0.10
N LYS A 5 -17.17 -11.53 -1.17
CA LYS A 5 -17.39 -12.00 -2.54
C LYS A 5 -16.06 -12.39 -3.17
N ILE A 6 -15.99 -13.59 -3.74
CA ILE A 6 -14.86 -13.99 -4.58
C ILE A 6 -15.15 -13.48 -6.00
N VAL A 7 -14.32 -12.58 -6.49
CA VAL A 7 -14.55 -11.84 -7.75
C VAL A 7 -13.27 -11.72 -8.57
N SER A 8 -13.40 -11.27 -9.81
CA SER A 8 -12.25 -10.91 -10.63
C SER A 8 -11.54 -9.66 -10.11
N LEU A 9 -10.25 -9.50 -10.45
CA LEU A 9 -9.48 -8.31 -10.12
C LEU A 9 -10.14 -7.02 -10.67
N THR A 10 -10.58 -7.06 -11.92
CA THR A 10 -11.29 -5.95 -12.57
C THR A 10 -12.56 -5.56 -11.84
N GLU A 11 -13.36 -6.53 -11.38
CA GLU A 11 -14.59 -6.27 -10.64
C GLU A 11 -14.31 -5.64 -9.25
N ALA A 12 -13.33 -6.18 -8.51
CA ALA A 12 -12.95 -5.65 -7.20
C ALA A 12 -12.42 -4.22 -7.30
N VAL A 13 -11.46 -3.97 -8.20
CA VAL A 13 -10.90 -2.63 -8.43
C VAL A 13 -11.94 -1.67 -9.02
N GLY A 14 -12.92 -2.20 -9.76
CA GLY A 14 -14.05 -1.44 -10.30
C GLY A 14 -14.91 -0.78 -9.23
N GLN A 15 -14.89 -1.27 -7.98
CA GLN A 15 -15.64 -0.68 -6.87
C GLN A 15 -15.04 0.63 -6.36
N ILE A 16 -13.74 0.83 -6.58
CA ILE A 16 -13.01 2.04 -6.15
C ILE A 16 -13.40 3.20 -7.07
N LYS A 17 -13.72 4.35 -6.50
CA LYS A 17 -14.12 5.55 -7.23
C LYS A 17 -12.98 6.55 -7.27
N ASP A 18 -13.06 7.45 -8.24
CA ASP A 18 -12.19 8.62 -8.27
C ASP A 18 -12.43 9.45 -7.00
N GLY A 19 -11.34 9.93 -6.37
CA GLY A 19 -11.43 10.66 -5.11
C GLY A 19 -11.39 9.81 -3.83
N ASP A 20 -11.54 8.48 -3.93
CA ASP A 20 -11.51 7.62 -2.73
C ASP A 20 -10.14 7.70 -2.03
N MET A 21 -10.16 7.58 -0.69
CA MET A 21 -8.95 7.45 0.12
C MET A 21 -8.52 5.98 0.19
N LEU A 22 -7.29 5.69 -0.22
CA LEU A 22 -6.74 4.34 -0.29
C LEU A 22 -5.55 4.17 0.64
N THR A 23 -5.42 2.96 1.17
CA THR A 23 -4.21 2.46 1.81
C THR A 23 -3.88 1.04 1.33
N PHE A 24 -2.63 0.63 1.46
CA PHE A 24 -2.16 -0.66 0.99
C PHE A 24 -1.47 -1.46 2.11
N GLY A 25 -1.66 -2.78 2.08
CA GLY A 25 -0.83 -3.69 2.86
C GLY A 25 0.60 -3.77 2.34
N GLY A 26 1.44 -4.51 3.07
CA GLY A 26 2.83 -4.73 2.70
C GLY A 26 3.79 -3.63 3.18
N PHE A 27 5.02 -3.67 2.68
CA PHE A 27 6.09 -2.75 3.05
C PHE A 27 7.04 -2.57 1.89
N THR A 28 7.13 -1.35 1.37
CA THR A 28 8.05 -0.92 0.30
C THR A 28 8.09 -1.87 -0.91
N VAL A 29 9.04 -2.81 -0.94
CA VAL A 29 9.24 -3.81 -2.01
C VAL A 29 8.82 -5.23 -1.60
N TRP A 30 7.97 -5.36 -0.58
CA TRP A 30 7.41 -6.61 -0.08
C TRP A 30 5.88 -6.53 0.05
N ARG A 31 5.20 -7.52 -0.52
CA ARG A 31 3.76 -7.79 -0.41
C ARG A 31 2.88 -6.61 -0.86
N ARG A 32 3.36 -5.80 -1.79
CA ARG A 32 2.51 -4.76 -2.39
C ARG A 32 1.54 -5.40 -3.37
N PRO A 33 0.26 -5.00 -3.40
CA PRO A 33 -0.75 -5.60 -4.28
C PRO A 33 -0.62 -5.09 -5.73
N MET A 34 0.53 -5.34 -6.35
CA MET A 34 0.91 -4.76 -7.65
C MET A 34 -0.07 -5.11 -8.77
N ALA A 35 -0.72 -6.27 -8.73
CA ALA A 35 -1.81 -6.59 -9.65
C ALA A 35 -2.94 -5.56 -9.61
N ALA A 36 -3.39 -5.16 -8.42
CA ALA A 36 -4.39 -4.08 -8.29
C ALA A 36 -3.83 -2.73 -8.71
N ILE A 37 -2.54 -2.45 -8.51
CA ILE A 37 -1.93 -1.20 -8.98
C ILE A 37 -2.02 -1.08 -10.50
N TYR A 38 -1.69 -2.15 -11.22
CA TYR A 38 -1.81 -2.18 -12.69
C TYR A 38 -3.27 -1.98 -13.11
N GLU A 39 -4.20 -2.61 -12.41
CA GLU A 39 -5.62 -2.50 -12.72
C GLU A 39 -6.22 -1.12 -12.40
N LEU A 40 -5.80 -0.47 -11.30
CA LEU A 40 -6.17 0.92 -10.98
C LEU A 40 -5.75 1.88 -12.10
N ILE A 41 -4.53 1.69 -12.62
CA ILE A 41 -3.99 2.49 -13.74
C ILE A 41 -4.74 2.20 -15.04
N ARG A 42 -4.99 0.93 -15.33
CA ARG A 42 -5.74 0.47 -16.50
C ARG A 42 -7.16 1.02 -16.56
N GLN A 43 -7.84 1.00 -15.42
CA GLN A 43 -9.18 1.57 -15.26
C GLN A 43 -9.16 3.10 -15.18
N LYS A 44 -7.96 3.70 -15.26
CA LYS A 44 -7.74 5.15 -15.28
C LYS A 44 -8.39 5.85 -14.08
N LYS A 45 -8.28 5.26 -12.88
CA LYS A 45 -8.72 5.94 -11.65
C LYS A 45 -7.98 7.27 -11.50
N ARG A 46 -8.65 8.29 -10.96
CA ARG A 46 -8.14 9.66 -10.83
C ARG A 46 -8.39 10.22 -9.45
N ASN A 47 -7.58 11.22 -9.12
CA ASN A 47 -7.72 12.01 -7.90
C ASN A 47 -7.76 11.17 -6.61
N LEU A 48 -7.10 10.01 -6.60
CA LEU A 48 -7.04 9.16 -5.41
C LEU A 48 -6.28 9.87 -4.30
N HIS A 49 -6.71 9.66 -3.07
CA HIS A 49 -6.03 10.13 -1.87
C HIS A 49 -5.29 8.97 -1.21
N LEU A 50 -3.97 8.88 -1.37
CA LEU A 50 -3.19 7.81 -0.77
C LEU A 50 -2.77 8.17 0.66
N VAL A 51 -2.98 7.25 1.60
CA VAL A 51 -2.45 7.31 2.97
C VAL A 51 -1.65 6.06 3.27
N GLU A 52 -0.33 6.22 3.38
CA GLU A 52 0.60 5.09 3.44
C GLU A 52 1.53 5.21 4.64
N VAL A 53 1.69 4.14 5.43
CA VAL A 53 2.73 4.12 6.48
C VAL A 53 4.10 4.23 5.82
N ASN A 54 4.32 3.41 4.80
CA ASN A 54 5.51 3.44 3.95
C ASN A 54 4.99 3.41 2.52
N GLY A 55 5.51 4.26 1.65
CA GLY A 55 5.30 4.15 0.22
C GLY A 55 6.19 3.09 -0.41
N GLY A 56 6.27 3.10 -1.74
CA GLY A 56 6.98 2.06 -2.46
C GLY A 56 6.83 2.16 -3.97
N THR A 57 7.07 1.03 -4.63
CA THR A 57 6.87 0.90 -6.08
C THR A 57 5.41 1.16 -6.49
N HIS A 58 4.46 0.80 -5.63
CA HIS A 58 3.04 1.01 -5.89
C HIS A 58 2.66 2.48 -5.93
N ASP A 59 3.08 3.27 -4.94
CA ASP A 59 2.86 4.72 -4.87
C ASP A 59 3.43 5.42 -6.10
N ASP A 60 4.72 5.18 -6.37
CA ASP A 60 5.43 5.87 -7.45
C ASP A 60 4.79 5.56 -8.82
N MET A 61 4.32 4.32 -9.00
CA MET A 61 3.63 3.92 -10.22
C MET A 61 2.25 4.57 -10.38
N LEU A 62 1.46 4.64 -9.31
CA LEU A 62 0.15 5.33 -9.32
C LEU A 62 0.32 6.83 -9.58
N VAL A 63 1.34 7.45 -8.98
CA VAL A 63 1.64 8.87 -9.17
C VAL A 63 2.11 9.14 -10.60
N GLY A 64 3.02 8.32 -11.13
CA GLY A 64 3.48 8.40 -12.53
C GLY A 64 2.32 8.32 -13.52
N ALA A 65 1.34 7.45 -13.26
CA ALA A 65 0.14 7.28 -14.07
C ALA A 65 -0.90 8.40 -13.92
N GLY A 66 -0.67 9.37 -13.02
CA GLY A 66 -1.63 10.45 -12.75
C GLY A 66 -2.90 9.99 -12.05
N CYS A 67 -2.83 8.89 -11.29
CA CYS A 67 -3.99 8.39 -10.52
C CYS A 67 -4.19 9.14 -9.21
N VAL A 68 -3.12 9.72 -8.65
CA VAL A 68 -3.08 10.31 -7.30
C VAL A 68 -3.27 11.82 -7.35
N GLY A 69 -4.16 12.36 -6.51
CA GLY A 69 -4.32 13.80 -6.28
C GLY A 69 -3.71 14.26 -4.96
N ILE A 70 -3.78 13.42 -3.92
CA ILE A 70 -3.21 13.68 -2.59
C ILE A 70 -2.39 12.47 -2.15
N TRP A 71 -1.17 12.71 -1.65
CA TRP A 71 -0.31 11.67 -1.08
C TRP A 71 0.11 12.03 0.36
N GLU A 72 -0.37 11.29 1.35
CA GLU A 72 0.05 11.39 2.75
C GLU A 72 0.91 10.18 3.11
N SER A 73 2.15 10.41 3.54
CA SER A 73 3.03 9.30 3.95
C SER A 73 4.19 9.80 4.79
N SER A 74 5.06 8.86 5.17
CA SER A 74 6.33 9.16 5.81
C SER A 74 7.56 8.95 4.93
N TRP A 75 7.43 8.17 3.86
CA TRP A 75 8.56 7.81 3.00
C TRP A 75 8.08 7.17 1.70
N CYS A 76 8.78 7.39 0.58
CA CYS A 76 8.59 6.62 -0.66
C CYS A 76 9.91 6.33 -1.37
N GLY A 77 10.12 5.08 -1.76
CA GLY A 77 11.26 4.64 -2.55
C GLY A 77 11.21 3.14 -2.84
N HIS A 78 12.22 2.66 -3.57
CA HIS A 78 12.31 1.28 -4.03
C HIS A 78 13.43 0.50 -3.32
N GLU A 79 13.74 0.91 -2.09
CA GLU A 79 14.78 0.32 -1.25
C GLU A 79 16.14 0.27 -1.96
N LEU A 80 16.72 -0.94 -2.07
CA LEU A 80 18.00 -1.19 -2.71
C LEU A 80 17.96 -1.00 -4.24
N TYR A 81 16.77 -0.94 -4.84
CA TYR A 81 16.58 -0.91 -6.30
C TYR A 81 16.36 0.50 -6.86
N GLY A 82 16.10 1.47 -5.98
CA GLY A 82 15.91 2.88 -6.32
C GLY A 82 15.69 3.71 -5.04
N LYS A 83 16.43 4.81 -4.89
CA LYS A 83 16.55 5.52 -3.60
C LYS A 83 15.30 6.26 -3.14
N PHE A 84 14.47 6.71 -4.08
CA PHE A 84 13.26 7.50 -3.82
C PHE A 84 12.23 7.25 -4.95
N GLY A 85 10.98 7.68 -4.76
CA GLY A 85 9.98 7.66 -5.84
C GLY A 85 10.26 8.77 -6.86
N SER A 86 10.75 8.42 -8.05
CA SER A 86 11.13 9.43 -9.06
C SER A 86 9.92 10.13 -9.67
N ASN A 87 8.81 9.41 -9.86
CA ASN A 87 7.57 10.01 -10.35
C ASN A 87 6.96 10.91 -9.27
N LEU A 88 6.95 10.44 -8.02
CA LEU A 88 6.48 11.21 -6.86
C LEU A 88 7.23 12.53 -6.72
N ALA A 89 8.56 12.46 -6.61
CA ALA A 89 9.40 13.65 -6.45
C ALA A 89 9.16 14.65 -7.60
N ARG A 90 9.19 14.18 -8.85
CA ARG A 90 8.96 15.04 -10.03
C ARG A 90 7.61 15.73 -10.00
N LYS A 91 6.54 15.05 -9.58
CA LYS A 91 5.19 15.64 -9.54
C LYS A 91 5.01 16.60 -8.36
N ILE A 92 5.62 16.31 -7.21
CA ILE A 92 5.66 17.23 -6.07
C ILE A 92 6.42 18.50 -6.45
N GLU A 93 7.62 18.38 -7.02
CA GLU A 93 8.46 19.52 -7.42
C GLU A 93 7.78 20.45 -8.44
N LYS A 94 6.89 19.90 -9.28
CA LYS A 94 6.09 20.66 -10.25
C LYS A 94 4.76 21.18 -9.68
N GLY A 95 4.40 20.82 -8.44
CA GLY A 95 3.11 21.18 -7.84
C GLY A 95 1.91 20.50 -8.51
N GLU A 96 2.10 19.35 -9.16
CA GLU A 96 1.04 18.60 -9.85
C GLU A 96 0.20 17.73 -8.89
N ILE A 97 0.73 17.43 -7.70
CA ILE A 97 0.05 16.67 -6.65
C ILE A 97 0.21 17.37 -5.31
N LEU A 98 -0.80 17.22 -4.44
CA LEU A 98 -0.68 17.62 -3.04
C LEU A 98 -0.02 16.50 -2.25
N TYR A 99 0.81 16.87 -1.28
CA TYR A 99 1.47 15.92 -0.40
C TYR A 99 1.41 16.39 1.04
N GLU A 100 1.36 15.45 1.99
CA GLU A 100 1.51 15.74 3.41
C GLU A 100 2.56 14.80 4.01
N ASP A 101 3.65 15.39 4.50
CA ASP A 101 4.66 14.64 5.22
C ASP A 101 4.20 14.38 6.65
N TRP A 102 4.42 13.14 7.07
CA TRP A 102 4.18 12.67 8.42
C TRP A 102 5.38 11.89 8.93
N ALA A 103 5.64 11.92 10.25
CA ALA A 103 6.61 10.98 10.80
C ALA A 103 6.08 9.55 10.64
N HIS A 104 6.97 8.59 10.46
CA HIS A 104 6.60 7.17 10.26
C HIS A 104 5.63 6.66 11.32
N ILE A 105 5.95 6.90 12.59
CA ILE A 105 5.10 6.55 13.73
C ILE A 105 3.81 7.37 13.80
N HIS A 106 3.76 8.59 13.25
CA HIS A 106 2.52 9.37 13.18
C HIS A 106 1.53 8.70 12.24
N ILE A 107 1.90 8.36 10.99
CA ILE A 107 0.97 7.65 10.09
C ILE A 107 0.50 6.34 10.70
N LEU A 108 1.41 5.55 11.29
CA LEU A 108 1.04 4.31 11.96
C LEU A 108 0.02 4.57 13.09
N ASN A 109 0.22 5.62 13.89
CA ASN A 109 -0.74 6.03 14.93
C ASN A 109 -2.07 6.50 14.34
N ARG A 110 -2.09 7.23 13.22
CA ARG A 110 -3.34 7.64 12.55
C ARG A 110 -4.18 6.42 12.16
N LEU A 111 -3.55 5.43 11.52
CA LEU A 111 -4.22 4.18 11.10
C LEU A 111 -4.57 3.29 12.30
N THR A 112 -3.70 3.24 13.32
CA THR A 112 -3.99 2.50 14.56
C THR A 112 -5.21 3.10 15.28
N ALA A 113 -5.33 4.43 15.33
CA ALA A 113 -6.50 5.11 15.88
C ALA A 113 -7.78 4.69 15.13
N GLY A 114 -7.74 4.74 13.78
CA GLY A 114 -8.84 4.28 12.93
C GLY A 114 -9.21 2.83 13.19
N SER A 115 -8.22 1.94 13.26
CA SER A 115 -8.43 0.50 13.53
C SER A 115 -9.11 0.18 14.85
N LYS A 116 -9.03 1.11 15.82
CA LYS A 116 -9.61 0.99 17.16
C LYS A 116 -10.89 1.81 17.33
N GLY A 117 -11.33 2.55 16.30
CA GLY A 117 -12.44 3.49 16.40
C GLY A 117 -12.15 4.68 17.31
N LEU A 118 -10.88 5.05 17.49
CA LEU A 118 -10.47 6.21 18.28
C LEU A 118 -10.37 7.45 17.39
N PRO A 119 -10.72 8.65 17.88
CA PRO A 119 -10.64 9.88 17.09
C PRO A 119 -9.20 10.34 16.84
N PHE A 120 -8.27 9.97 17.73
CA PHE A 120 -6.85 10.33 17.67
C PHE A 120 -6.03 9.38 18.55
N LEU A 121 -4.70 9.42 18.39
CA LEU A 121 -3.76 8.80 19.33
C LEU A 121 -2.73 9.80 19.86
N PRO A 122 -2.40 9.77 21.17
CA PRO A 122 -1.34 10.56 21.76
C PRO A 122 0.06 9.97 21.47
N THR A 123 1.07 10.83 21.31
CA THR A 123 2.47 10.43 21.15
C THR A 123 3.45 11.57 21.51
N TYR A 124 4.66 11.21 21.96
CA TYR A 124 5.79 12.16 22.08
C TYR A 124 6.61 12.28 20.80
N ALA A 125 6.35 11.41 19.81
CA ALA A 125 7.19 11.31 18.64
C ALA A 125 7.17 12.58 17.79
N ALA A 126 8.31 12.85 17.15
CA ALA A 126 8.55 14.00 16.27
C ALA A 126 8.50 15.38 16.94
N MET A 127 8.34 15.47 18.26
CA MET A 127 8.57 16.71 19.01
C MET A 127 10.00 17.21 18.78
N GLY A 128 10.13 18.52 18.53
CA GLY A 128 11.42 19.14 18.20
C GLY A 128 11.90 18.92 16.76
N SER A 129 11.08 18.34 15.89
CA SER A 129 11.36 18.22 14.46
C SER A 129 10.44 19.09 13.60
N ASP A 130 10.83 19.33 12.35
CA ASP A 130 10.04 20.07 11.36
C ASP A 130 8.74 19.38 10.94
N MET A 131 8.49 18.15 11.40
CA MET A 131 7.22 17.47 11.21
C MET A 131 6.05 18.19 11.87
N LEU A 132 6.35 18.89 12.99
CA LEU A 132 5.41 19.71 13.74
C LEU A 132 5.63 21.21 13.46
N ASN A 133 6.22 21.54 12.31
CA ASN A 133 6.30 22.93 11.87
C ASN A 133 5.00 23.27 11.14
N PRO A 134 4.20 24.26 11.60
CA PRO A 134 2.99 24.67 10.90
C PRO A 134 3.24 25.14 9.45
N GLU A 135 4.45 25.59 9.14
CA GLU A 135 4.84 25.92 7.76
C GLU A 135 4.95 24.69 6.84
N ASN A 136 4.96 23.48 7.39
CA ASN A 136 4.96 22.24 6.63
C ASN A 136 3.58 21.56 6.64
N ASP A 137 2.50 22.29 6.94
CA ASP A 137 1.11 21.84 6.76
C ASP A 137 0.63 22.14 5.33
N ASN A 138 0.97 21.26 4.40
CA ASN A 138 0.69 21.46 2.98
C ASN A 138 -0.79 21.38 2.66
N LEU A 139 -1.54 20.48 3.32
CA LEU A 139 -3.00 20.40 3.11
C LEU A 139 -3.72 21.60 3.73
N GLY A 140 -3.22 22.12 4.86
CA GLY A 140 -3.69 23.37 5.44
C GLY A 140 -3.46 24.57 4.51
N LYS A 141 -2.26 24.68 3.93
CA LYS A 141 -1.92 25.72 2.94
C LYS A 141 -2.76 25.64 1.67
N ALA A 142 -3.16 24.43 1.27
CA ALA A 142 -4.10 24.22 0.17
C ALA A 142 -5.58 24.50 0.54
N GLY A 143 -5.87 24.88 1.79
CA GLY A 143 -7.22 25.18 2.27
C GLY A 143 -8.08 23.95 2.56
N LEU A 144 -7.50 22.74 2.60
CA LEU A 144 -8.25 21.49 2.71
C LEU A 144 -8.59 21.08 4.15
N ARG A 145 -8.10 21.83 5.15
CA ARG A 145 -8.42 21.62 6.57
C ARG A 145 -9.64 22.43 7.05
N ASP A 146 -10.53 22.82 6.14
CA ASP A 146 -11.76 23.55 6.43
C ASP A 146 -12.90 22.67 7.01
N GLY A 147 -12.72 21.35 6.96
CA GLY A 147 -13.69 20.35 7.43
C GLY A 147 -14.74 19.93 6.39
N SER A 148 -14.57 20.32 5.13
CA SER A 148 -15.42 19.86 4.02
C SER A 148 -15.11 18.42 3.59
N ASN A 149 -13.84 18.00 3.70
CA ASN A 149 -13.40 16.65 3.41
C ASN A 149 -13.30 15.80 4.70
N PRO A 150 -14.10 14.73 4.86
CA PRO A 150 -14.06 13.90 6.06
C PRO A 150 -12.75 13.11 6.27
N HIS A 151 -11.94 12.96 5.23
CA HIS A 151 -10.65 12.26 5.29
C HIS A 151 -9.49 13.18 5.73
N ILE A 152 -9.71 14.50 5.76
CA ILE A 152 -8.69 15.48 6.13
C ILE A 152 -9.07 16.13 7.46
N GLY A 153 -8.26 15.89 8.49
CA GLY A 153 -8.47 16.50 9.80
C GLY A 153 -8.38 18.03 9.74
N LYS A 154 -9.24 18.72 10.49
CA LYS A 154 -9.22 20.19 10.65
C LYS A 154 -7.90 20.72 11.21
N LEU A 155 -7.12 19.87 11.85
CA LEU A 155 -5.77 20.13 12.30
C LEU A 155 -4.88 18.98 11.80
N LYS A 156 -3.64 19.29 11.40
CA LYS A 156 -2.61 18.26 11.16
C LYS A 156 -2.34 17.51 12.46
N TYR A 157 -2.06 18.22 13.54
CA TYR A 157 -1.90 17.67 14.88
C TYR A 157 -2.36 18.70 15.91
N ALA A 158 -2.50 18.28 17.17
CA ALA A 158 -2.72 19.20 18.28
C ALA A 158 -1.71 18.93 19.40
N MET A 159 -1.13 19.98 19.96
CA MET A 159 -0.38 19.87 21.22
C MET A 159 -1.38 19.80 22.37
N TYR A 160 -1.13 18.92 23.33
CA TYR A 160 -2.00 18.71 24.48
C TYR A 160 -1.16 18.54 25.74
N GLN A 161 -1.51 19.24 26.80
CA GLN A 161 -0.92 19.02 28.12
C GLN A 161 -1.76 17.98 28.86
N GLU A 162 -1.19 16.80 29.08
CA GLU A 162 -1.90 15.71 29.74
C GLU A 162 -1.91 15.86 31.27
N PRO A 163 -2.97 15.43 31.97
CA PRO A 163 -3.17 15.75 33.39
C PRO A 163 -2.46 14.79 34.37
N PHE A 164 -1.83 13.72 33.90
CA PHE A 164 -1.19 12.71 34.75
C PHE A 164 0.22 13.12 35.17
N THR A 165 1.01 13.68 34.25
CA THR A 165 2.38 14.17 34.53
C THR A 165 2.61 15.63 34.13
N ASN A 166 1.59 16.31 33.58
CA ASN A 166 1.66 17.68 33.04
C ASN A 166 2.65 17.83 31.88
N SER A 167 3.00 16.73 31.23
CA SER A 167 3.84 16.72 30.04
C SER A 167 3.05 17.20 28.82
N GLU A 168 3.77 17.81 27.87
CA GLU A 168 3.21 18.16 26.58
C GLU A 168 3.36 16.99 25.61
N ILE A 169 2.26 16.61 24.95
CA ILE A 169 2.19 15.52 23.98
C ILE A 169 1.54 15.98 22.68
N VAL A 170 1.76 15.22 21.62
CA VAL A 170 1.14 15.41 20.30
C VAL A 170 -0.06 14.49 20.19
N LEU A 171 -1.21 15.03 19.78
CA LEU A 171 -2.37 14.26 19.35
C LEU A 171 -2.40 14.21 17.82
N VAL A 172 -2.39 13.00 17.25
CA VAL A 172 -2.52 12.80 15.80
C VAL A 172 -3.91 12.26 15.45
N PRO A 173 -4.64 12.87 14.50
CA PRO A 173 -6.01 12.49 14.16
C PRO A 173 -6.06 11.13 13.45
N ALA A 174 -7.12 10.36 13.67
CA ALA A 174 -7.30 9.08 12.98
C ALA A 174 -7.37 9.22 11.45
N ALA A 175 -6.83 8.23 10.75
CA ALA A 175 -7.04 8.03 9.31
C ALA A 175 -7.99 6.84 9.13
N ASN A 176 -9.07 7.05 8.38
CA ASN A 176 -10.06 6.03 8.04
C ASN A 176 -10.19 5.97 6.50
N PRO A 177 -9.39 5.15 5.82
CA PRO A 177 -9.44 5.03 4.37
C PRO A 177 -10.79 4.44 3.91
N ASP A 178 -11.22 4.77 2.70
CA ASP A 178 -12.37 4.12 2.08
C ASP A 178 -12.04 2.68 1.71
N TRP A 179 -10.82 2.44 1.22
CA TRP A 179 -10.37 1.14 0.75
C TRP A 179 -8.98 0.77 1.27
N CYS A 180 -8.84 -0.48 1.71
CA CYS A 180 -7.54 -1.14 1.80
C CYS A 180 -7.45 -2.25 0.76
N ILE A 181 -6.31 -2.32 0.07
CA ILE A 181 -5.95 -3.46 -0.78
C ILE A 181 -4.71 -4.14 -0.20
N THR A 182 -4.79 -5.45 0.04
CA THR A 182 -3.67 -6.24 0.59
C THR A 182 -3.45 -7.47 -0.26
N HIS A 183 -2.19 -7.82 -0.52
CA HIS A 183 -1.82 -9.10 -1.13
C HIS A 183 -1.37 -10.09 -0.05
N VAL A 184 -1.75 -11.36 -0.09
CA VAL A 184 -1.41 -12.34 0.96
C VAL A 184 -1.08 -13.71 0.37
N GLN A 185 -0.45 -14.58 1.16
CA GLN A 185 -0.23 -15.96 0.74
C GLN A 185 -1.55 -16.72 0.62
N MET A 186 -2.42 -16.65 1.63
CA MET A 186 -3.66 -17.44 1.66
C MET A 186 -4.83 -16.65 2.22
N VAL A 187 -5.99 -16.86 1.61
CA VAL A 187 -7.29 -16.44 2.16
C VAL A 187 -8.27 -17.60 2.08
N GLY A 188 -9.06 -17.77 3.14
CA GLY A 188 -10.12 -18.77 3.19
C GLY A 188 -11.30 -18.33 2.33
N ALA A 189 -12.06 -19.28 1.80
CA ALA A 189 -13.27 -18.99 1.02
C ALA A 189 -14.34 -18.18 1.80
N GLU A 190 -14.26 -18.11 3.13
CA GLU A 190 -15.12 -17.23 3.96
C GLU A 190 -14.40 -15.96 4.43
N GLY A 191 -13.17 -15.69 3.98
CA GLY A 191 -12.42 -14.47 4.19
C GLY A 191 -11.39 -14.49 5.31
N THR A 192 -11.16 -15.62 5.98
CA THR A 192 -10.07 -15.69 6.96
C THR A 192 -8.74 -15.46 6.27
N VAL A 193 -7.99 -14.43 6.67
CA VAL A 193 -6.75 -14.03 6.02
C VAL A 193 -5.56 -14.60 6.77
N ARG A 194 -4.62 -15.22 6.05
CA ARG A 194 -3.35 -15.71 6.60
C ARG A 194 -2.18 -15.03 5.89
N VAL A 195 -1.33 -14.40 6.69
CA VAL A 195 -0.07 -13.79 6.26
C VAL A 195 1.07 -14.50 6.96
N ASP A 196 1.96 -15.10 6.17
CA ASP A 196 3.20 -15.67 6.68
C ASP A 196 4.33 -14.62 6.64
N GLY A 197 5.27 -14.73 7.58
CA GLY A 197 6.36 -13.76 7.74
C GLY A 197 5.92 -12.47 8.46
N LEU A 198 6.58 -11.37 8.13
CA LEU A 198 6.32 -10.06 8.75
C LEU A 198 4.98 -9.49 8.28
N LYS A 199 4.10 -9.12 9.21
CA LYS A 199 2.76 -8.60 8.92
C LYS A 199 2.72 -7.09 8.69
N PHE A 200 3.81 -6.38 9.00
CA PHE A 200 3.90 -4.91 8.92
C PHE A 200 2.70 -4.25 9.60
N SER A 201 2.02 -3.31 8.94
CA SER A 201 0.82 -2.63 9.42
C SER A 201 -0.48 -3.19 8.83
N ASP A 202 -0.46 -4.39 8.22
CA ASP A 202 -1.62 -4.95 7.49
C ASP A 202 -2.87 -5.05 8.36
N GLN A 203 -2.72 -5.42 9.64
CA GLN A 203 -3.86 -5.52 10.55
C GLN A 203 -4.49 -4.15 10.83
N GLU A 204 -3.67 -3.13 11.03
CA GLU A 204 -4.09 -1.76 11.29
C GLU A 204 -4.79 -1.18 10.07
N VAL A 205 -4.21 -1.29 8.87
CA VAL A 205 -4.80 -0.73 7.64
C VAL A 205 -6.10 -1.40 7.25
N ILE A 206 -6.21 -2.74 7.40
CA ILE A 206 -7.45 -3.45 7.08
C ILE A 206 -8.57 -3.06 8.04
N LYS A 207 -8.27 -2.97 9.33
CA LYS A 207 -9.27 -2.60 10.35
C LYS A 207 -9.66 -1.13 10.33
N ALA A 208 -8.75 -0.24 9.90
CA ALA A 208 -9.02 1.19 9.78
C ALA A 208 -9.84 1.54 8.54
N SER A 209 -9.85 0.66 7.54
CA SER A 209 -10.50 0.91 6.25
C SER A 209 -11.96 0.47 6.25
N LYS A 210 -12.79 1.22 5.53
CA LYS A 210 -14.21 0.94 5.40
C LYS A 210 -14.49 -0.32 4.56
N HIS A 211 -13.72 -0.52 3.49
CA HIS A 211 -13.81 -1.68 2.62
C HIS A 211 -12.43 -2.30 2.37
N ASN A 212 -12.40 -3.63 2.19
CA ASN A 212 -11.16 -4.39 2.05
C ASN A 212 -11.20 -5.36 0.86
N ILE A 213 -10.19 -5.24 0.00
CA ILE A 213 -9.91 -6.17 -1.09
C ILE A 213 -8.67 -6.99 -0.71
N ILE A 214 -8.84 -8.30 -0.58
CA ILE A 214 -7.75 -9.24 -0.30
C ILE A 214 -7.43 -10.00 -1.58
N ILE A 215 -6.24 -9.74 -2.11
CA ILE A 215 -5.64 -10.50 -3.21
C ILE A 215 -4.80 -11.61 -2.59
N ALA A 216 -4.92 -12.84 -3.08
CA ALA A 216 -4.18 -13.97 -2.52
C ALA A 216 -3.48 -14.77 -3.62
N GLU A 217 -2.33 -15.36 -3.27
CA GLU A 217 -1.71 -16.41 -4.08
C GLU A 217 -2.60 -17.64 -4.18
N GLN A 218 -3.34 -17.96 -3.10
CA GLN A 218 -4.22 -19.11 -3.04
C GLN A 218 -5.48 -18.80 -2.25
N VAL A 219 -6.64 -19.13 -2.82
CA VAL A 219 -7.90 -19.22 -2.10
C VAL A 219 -8.10 -20.67 -1.65
N VAL A 220 -8.22 -20.88 -0.34
CA VAL A 220 -8.29 -22.23 0.25
C VAL A 220 -9.65 -22.47 0.91
N PRO A 221 -10.08 -23.73 1.09
CA PRO A 221 -11.25 -24.04 1.92
C PRO A 221 -11.08 -23.46 3.32
N GLU A 222 -12.12 -22.83 3.85
CA GLU A 222 -12.08 -22.20 5.18
C GLU A 222 -11.67 -23.20 6.28
N GLU A 223 -12.10 -24.46 6.16
CA GLU A 223 -11.71 -25.55 7.06
C GLU A 223 -10.21 -25.79 7.14
N TYR A 224 -9.45 -25.52 6.07
CA TYR A 224 -8.00 -25.69 6.04
C TYR A 224 -7.34 -24.68 6.98
N LEU A 225 -7.76 -23.40 6.92
CA LEU A 225 -7.22 -22.37 7.80
C LEU A 225 -7.66 -22.53 9.26
N ARG A 226 -8.79 -23.19 9.51
CA ARG A 226 -9.26 -23.52 10.86
C ARG A 226 -8.45 -24.62 11.55
N ARG A 227 -7.62 -25.38 10.81
CA ARG A 227 -6.71 -26.39 11.41
C ARG A 227 -5.61 -25.77 12.25
N GLU A 228 -5.17 -24.55 11.91
CA GLU A 228 -4.15 -23.79 12.63
C GLU A 228 -4.62 -22.35 12.89
N PRO A 229 -5.63 -22.14 13.76
CA PRO A 229 -6.29 -20.85 13.88
C PRO A 229 -5.37 -19.75 14.42
N THR A 230 -4.34 -20.10 15.20
CA THR A 230 -3.36 -19.16 15.76
C THR A 230 -2.46 -18.50 14.71
N ARG A 231 -2.40 -19.06 13.49
CA ARG A 231 -1.64 -18.50 12.36
C ARG A 231 -2.46 -17.48 11.56
N ASN A 232 -3.77 -17.42 11.75
CA ASN A 232 -4.63 -16.52 10.99
C ASN A 232 -4.48 -15.08 11.52
N MET A 233 -4.45 -14.11 10.61
CA MET A 233 -4.20 -12.71 10.93
C MET A 233 -5.48 -11.95 11.28
N ILE A 234 -6.54 -12.13 10.50
CA ILE A 234 -7.85 -11.51 10.70
C ILE A 234 -8.96 -12.45 10.20
N GLY A 235 -10.18 -12.25 10.69
CA GLY A 235 -11.37 -12.99 10.25
C GLY A 235 -12.08 -12.35 9.07
N GLY A 236 -12.85 -13.16 8.33
CA GLY A 236 -13.51 -12.73 7.08
C GLY A 236 -14.61 -11.67 7.21
N TYR A 237 -15.04 -11.33 8.43
CA TYR A 237 -16.00 -10.24 8.64
C TYR A 237 -15.44 -8.85 8.33
N LEU A 238 -14.11 -8.74 8.15
CA LEU A 238 -13.43 -7.53 7.71
C LEU A 238 -13.18 -7.50 6.19
N VAL A 239 -13.57 -8.54 5.45
CA VAL A 239 -13.23 -8.69 4.02
C VAL A 239 -14.48 -8.51 3.17
N ASP A 240 -14.41 -7.62 2.18
CA ASP A 240 -15.50 -7.39 1.22
C ASP A 240 -15.28 -8.22 -0.05
N TYR A 241 -14.06 -8.22 -0.58
CA TYR A 241 -13.71 -8.87 -1.84
C TYR A 241 -12.46 -9.73 -1.71
N ILE A 242 -12.51 -10.91 -2.31
CA ILE A 242 -11.40 -11.86 -2.43
C ILE A 242 -11.07 -12.01 -3.91
N VAL A 243 -9.78 -11.91 -4.25
CA VAL A 243 -9.25 -12.12 -5.60
C VAL A 243 -8.12 -13.15 -5.53
N GLU A 244 -8.23 -14.24 -6.29
CA GLU A 244 -7.11 -15.17 -6.47
C GLU A 244 -6.24 -14.69 -7.64
N GLN A 245 -5.02 -14.24 -7.35
CA GLN A 245 -4.06 -13.78 -8.35
C GLN A 245 -2.65 -14.21 -7.94
N PRO A 246 -2.23 -15.43 -8.32
CA PRO A 246 -0.86 -15.88 -8.14
C PRO A 246 0.13 -14.88 -8.75
N TRP A 247 1.27 -14.69 -8.08
CA TRP A 247 2.28 -13.68 -8.42
C TRP A 247 1.78 -12.22 -8.37
N GLY A 248 0.63 -11.97 -7.74
CA GLY A 248 0.01 -10.63 -7.70
C GLY A 248 0.85 -9.56 -7.00
N ALA A 249 1.88 -9.96 -6.26
CA ALA A 249 2.85 -9.04 -5.67
C ALA A 249 3.98 -8.59 -6.61
N HIS A 250 4.24 -9.32 -7.71
CA HIS A 250 5.34 -8.96 -8.62
C HIS A 250 5.18 -7.53 -9.16
N PRO A 251 6.23 -6.68 -9.17
CA PRO A 251 7.63 -7.02 -8.97
C PRO A 251 8.13 -7.00 -7.50
N THR A 252 7.27 -6.69 -6.54
CA THR A 252 7.61 -6.80 -5.11
C THR A 252 7.67 -8.27 -4.67
N GLY A 253 8.33 -8.58 -3.56
CA GLY A 253 8.47 -9.95 -3.07
C GLY A 253 7.30 -10.40 -2.20
N LEU A 254 7.13 -11.71 -2.02
CA LEU A 254 6.18 -12.28 -1.07
C LEU A 254 6.88 -13.40 -0.28
N TYR A 255 6.99 -13.20 1.03
CA TYR A 255 7.74 -14.10 1.92
C TYR A 255 7.30 -15.56 1.76
N GLY A 256 8.27 -16.45 1.55
CA GLY A 256 8.04 -17.89 1.37
C GLY A 256 7.47 -18.29 0.00
N VAL A 257 7.13 -17.33 -0.87
CA VAL A 257 6.56 -17.57 -2.20
C VAL A 257 7.52 -17.17 -3.30
N HIS A 258 7.99 -15.91 -3.30
CA HIS A 258 8.98 -15.43 -4.27
C HIS A 258 9.74 -14.18 -3.77
N GLU A 259 10.95 -13.99 -4.30
CA GLU A 259 11.77 -12.81 -4.06
C GLU A 259 11.22 -11.57 -4.80
N PRO A 260 11.58 -10.35 -4.35
CA PRO A 260 11.43 -9.15 -5.15
C PRO A 260 12.24 -9.27 -6.45
N ASP A 261 11.63 -8.87 -7.56
CA ASP A 261 12.31 -8.77 -8.86
C ASP A 261 13.09 -7.46 -8.93
N GLY A 262 14.23 -7.44 -8.25
CA GLY A 262 15.05 -6.25 -8.09
C GLY A 262 15.52 -5.64 -9.40
N GLU A 263 15.79 -6.46 -10.41
CA GLU A 263 16.16 -5.98 -11.74
C GLU A 263 14.98 -5.26 -12.40
N PHE A 264 13.76 -5.82 -12.32
CA PHE A 264 12.56 -5.17 -12.85
C PHE A 264 12.30 -3.82 -12.16
N ILE A 265 12.37 -3.79 -10.83
CA ILE A 265 12.18 -2.55 -10.05
C ILE A 265 13.25 -1.51 -10.40
N SER A 266 14.51 -1.91 -10.53
CA SER A 266 15.60 -1.00 -10.89
C SER A 266 15.44 -0.44 -12.30
N ASN A 267 14.98 -1.27 -13.25
CA ASN A 267 14.71 -0.84 -14.62
C ASN A 267 13.51 0.10 -14.69
N PHE A 268 12.42 -0.18 -13.96
CA PHE A 268 11.32 0.77 -13.77
C PHE A 268 11.84 2.12 -13.27
N PHE A 269 12.54 2.13 -12.13
CA PHE A 269 13.06 3.37 -11.52
C PHE A 269 13.94 4.18 -12.50
N LYS A 270 14.79 3.52 -13.29
CA LYS A 270 15.65 4.20 -14.28
C LYS A 270 14.85 4.73 -15.47
N ALA A 271 13.91 3.95 -16.00
CA ALA A 271 13.12 4.28 -17.18
C ALA A 271 12.11 5.40 -16.92
N THR A 272 11.52 5.44 -15.73
CA THR A 272 10.40 6.36 -15.42
C THR A 272 10.83 7.66 -14.75
N ARG A 273 12.09 8.06 -14.91
CA ARG A 273 12.60 9.33 -14.35
C ARG A 273 11.98 10.56 -15.02
N THR A 274 11.50 10.42 -16.25
CA THR A 274 10.72 11.43 -16.98
C THR A 274 9.28 10.96 -17.17
N GLN A 275 8.37 11.89 -17.51
CA GLN A 275 6.99 11.51 -17.78
C GLN A 275 6.90 10.69 -19.06
N GLU A 276 7.65 11.08 -20.10
CA GLU A 276 7.70 10.37 -21.37
C GLU A 276 8.21 8.92 -21.18
N GLY A 277 9.20 8.74 -20.30
CA GLY A 277 9.71 7.41 -19.96
C GLY A 277 8.71 6.57 -19.16
N PHE A 278 7.96 7.19 -18.25
CA PHE A 278 6.83 6.53 -17.58
C PHE A 278 5.75 6.11 -18.58
N ASP A 279 5.35 6.99 -19.49
CA ASP A 279 4.27 6.72 -20.44
C ASP A 279 4.65 5.57 -21.39
N GLN A 280 5.90 5.54 -21.87
CA GLN A 280 6.42 4.42 -22.67
C GLN A 280 6.43 3.10 -21.88
N TRP A 281 6.88 3.15 -20.62
CA TRP A 281 6.90 1.98 -19.75
C TRP A 281 5.48 1.48 -19.45
N ALA A 282 4.53 2.38 -19.20
CA ALA A 282 3.13 2.05 -18.93
C ALA A 282 2.43 1.50 -20.18
N GLU A 283 2.74 2.03 -21.36
CA GLU A 283 2.25 1.46 -22.63
C GLU A 283 2.76 0.02 -22.80
N GLU A 284 4.04 -0.23 -22.49
CA GLU A 284 4.61 -1.57 -22.63
C GLU A 284 4.04 -2.58 -21.62
N TRP A 285 3.97 -2.21 -20.34
CA TRP A 285 3.75 -3.15 -19.23
C TRP A 285 2.35 -3.12 -18.66
N ILE A 286 1.60 -2.04 -18.89
CA ILE A 286 0.23 -1.88 -18.43
C ILE A 286 -0.71 -1.91 -19.63
N PHE A 287 -0.75 -0.87 -20.47
CA PHE A 287 -1.81 -0.71 -21.49
C PHE A 287 -1.69 -1.67 -22.68
N GLY A 288 -0.47 -2.07 -23.04
CA GLY A 288 -0.17 -3.01 -24.11
C GLY A 288 -0.38 -4.48 -23.74
N VAL A 289 -0.83 -4.77 -22.52
CA VAL A 289 -1.29 -6.09 -22.07
C VAL A 289 -2.72 -6.00 -21.55
N LYS A 290 -3.54 -7.01 -21.82
CA LYS A 290 -4.96 -7.06 -21.49
C LYS A 290 -5.20 -7.03 -19.98
N ASP A 291 -4.43 -7.83 -19.25
CA ASP A 291 -4.59 -8.05 -17.81
C ASP A 291 -3.26 -8.45 -17.16
N PHE A 292 -3.28 -8.68 -15.84
CA PHE A 292 -2.08 -9.04 -15.10
C PHE A 292 -1.55 -10.44 -15.47
N GLN A 293 -2.39 -11.34 -15.98
CA GLN A 293 -1.95 -12.66 -16.42
C GLN A 293 -1.13 -12.57 -17.71
N GLU A 294 -1.51 -11.69 -18.64
CA GLU A 294 -0.72 -11.42 -19.83
C GLU A 294 0.60 -10.71 -19.49
N TYR A 295 0.60 -9.81 -18.49
CA TYR A 295 1.83 -9.26 -17.91
C TYR A 295 2.79 -10.36 -17.42
N LEU A 296 2.30 -11.32 -16.62
CA LEU A 296 3.11 -12.45 -16.14
C LEU A 296 3.61 -13.34 -17.29
N SER A 297 2.78 -13.53 -18.31
CA SER A 297 3.15 -14.30 -19.50
C SER A 297 4.26 -13.60 -20.28
N LYS A 298 4.21 -12.26 -20.39
CA LYS A 298 5.23 -11.43 -21.02
C LYS A 298 6.56 -11.44 -20.26
N LEU A 299 6.53 -11.47 -18.92
CA LEU A 299 7.75 -11.66 -18.10
C LEU A 299 8.44 -13.00 -18.37
N GLY A 300 7.64 -14.04 -18.62
CA GLY A 300 8.11 -15.38 -18.97
C GLY A 300 8.38 -16.27 -17.76
N ILE A 301 8.03 -17.56 -17.92
CA ILE A 301 8.11 -18.56 -16.84
C ILE A 301 9.51 -18.75 -16.28
N THR A 302 10.55 -18.65 -17.13
CA THR A 302 11.95 -18.79 -16.70
C THR A 302 12.34 -17.73 -15.67
N ARG A 303 11.87 -16.48 -15.86
CA ARG A 303 12.11 -15.38 -14.92
C ARG A 303 11.36 -15.63 -13.61
N LEU A 304 10.07 -15.97 -13.67
CA LEU A 304 9.26 -16.25 -12.49
C LEU A 304 9.83 -17.41 -11.67
N GLU A 305 10.16 -18.55 -12.29
CA GLU A 305 10.74 -19.69 -11.57
C GLU A 305 12.10 -19.35 -10.93
N SER A 306 12.89 -18.45 -11.51
CA SER A 306 14.13 -17.99 -10.89
C SER A 306 13.91 -17.18 -9.60
N LEU A 307 12.77 -16.50 -9.45
CA LEU A 307 12.40 -15.70 -8.28
C LEU A 307 11.74 -16.54 -7.19
N LYS A 308 11.20 -17.70 -7.55
CA LYS A 308 10.40 -18.55 -6.68
C LYS A 308 11.21 -18.99 -5.46
N ALA A 309 10.59 -18.86 -4.29
CA ALA A 309 11.21 -19.27 -3.05
C ALA A 309 11.24 -20.80 -2.96
N ASN A 310 12.34 -21.34 -2.46
CA ASN A 310 12.38 -22.73 -2.04
C ASN A 310 11.55 -22.87 -0.75
N PRO A 311 10.55 -23.77 -0.68
CA PRO A 311 9.67 -23.89 0.50
C PRO A 311 10.39 -24.21 1.81
N ALA A 312 11.55 -24.88 1.75
CA ALA A 312 12.34 -25.21 2.93
C ALA A 312 13.26 -24.07 3.38
N LEU A 313 13.70 -23.20 2.46
CA LEU A 313 14.60 -22.09 2.77
C LEU A 313 13.85 -20.78 3.04
N GLY A 314 12.64 -20.61 2.47
CA GLY A 314 11.86 -19.38 2.52
C GLY A 314 12.33 -18.29 1.57
N TYR A 315 13.30 -18.59 0.69
CA TYR A 315 13.88 -17.67 -0.28
C TYR A 315 14.37 -18.39 -1.55
N SER A 316 14.65 -17.65 -2.63
CA SER A 316 15.13 -18.25 -3.89
C SER A 316 16.61 -18.63 -3.80
N SER A 317 16.93 -19.88 -4.11
CA SER A 317 18.31 -20.38 -4.20
C SER A 317 18.97 -20.11 -5.57
N THR A 318 18.19 -19.69 -6.57
CA THR A 318 18.67 -19.42 -7.93
C THR A 318 18.99 -17.94 -8.15
N MET A 319 18.43 -17.06 -7.33
CA MET A 319 18.73 -15.63 -7.34
C MET A 319 20.17 -15.36 -6.89
N LYS A 320 20.96 -14.73 -7.76
CA LYS A 320 22.28 -14.23 -7.39
C LYS A 320 22.12 -13.06 -6.42
N ARG A 321 22.49 -13.26 -5.16
CA ARG A 321 22.59 -12.19 -4.17
C ARG A 321 23.93 -11.49 -4.34
N GLY A 322 23.97 -10.17 -4.18
CA GLY A 322 25.22 -9.42 -4.28
C GLY A 322 26.29 -10.04 -3.37
N SER A 323 27.51 -10.21 -3.88
CA SER A 323 28.65 -10.52 -3.02
C SER A 323 28.87 -9.32 -2.11
N ARG A 324 28.87 -9.57 -0.80
CA ARG A 324 29.33 -8.57 0.17
C ARG A 324 30.78 -8.18 -0.10
#